data_AF-A0A1W6ZXP1-F1
#
_entry.id   AF-A0A1W6ZXP1-F1
#
_cell.length_a   1.000
_cell.length_b   1.000
_cell.length_c   1.000
_cell.angle_alpha   90.00
_cell.angle_beta   90.00
_cell.angle_gamma   90.00
#
_symmetry.space_group_name_H-M   'P 1'
#
loop_
_entity.id
_entity.type
_entity.pdbx_description
1 polymer ?
#
loop_
_entity_poly.entity_id
_entity_poly.type
_entity_poly.pdbx_seq_one_letter_code
_entity_poly.pdbx_strand_id
1 'polypeptide(L)'
;MKTLSVIALGFGLWLAGGNTASADTNYPWCIITGGLSEGAYSCGYVSFEQCQQTRLGTDMCVVNPLYKAPSAPSSRAAPKERDRTRR
;
A
#
# COMPACT_ATOMS: atom_id res chain seq x y z
N MET A 1 5.93 49.35 29.99
CA MET A 1 4.51 48.90 29.91
C MET A 1 3.89 49.35 28.59
N LYS A 2 4.02 48.51 27.55
CA LYS A 2 3.51 48.59 26.16
C LYS A 2 4.32 47.50 25.43
N THR A 3 3.81 46.42 24.84
CA THR A 3 2.53 46.09 24.20
C THR A 3 2.24 44.58 24.34
N LEU A 4 0.98 44.23 24.10
CA LEU A 4 0.36 42.90 24.24
C LEU A 4 0.74 41.92 23.10
N SER A 5 0.61 40.62 23.44
CA SER A 5 0.48 39.37 22.67
C SER A 5 0.25 39.42 21.15
N VAL A 6 0.81 38.44 20.42
CA VAL A 6 0.04 37.50 19.56
C VAL A 6 0.75 36.13 19.49
N ILE A 7 -0.01 35.09 19.79
CA ILE A 7 0.28 33.65 19.68
C ILE A 7 0.19 33.21 18.21
N ALA A 8 0.86 32.10 17.88
CA ALA A 8 0.59 31.18 16.76
C ALA A 8 1.59 31.24 15.60
N LEU A 9 2.57 30.34 15.65
CA LEU A 9 2.92 29.55 14.46
C LEU A 9 2.66 28.10 14.83
N GLY A 10 1.50 27.62 14.39
CA GLY A 10 1.04 26.27 14.64
C GLY A 10 2.05 25.26 14.12
N PHE A 11 2.51 24.38 15.00
CA PHE A 11 3.00 23.08 14.58
C PHE A 11 1.80 22.32 14.04
N GLY A 12 1.68 22.32 12.71
CA GLY A 12 0.69 21.53 11.99
C GLY A 12 0.79 20.08 12.46
N LEU A 13 -0.23 19.66 13.21
CA LEU A 13 -0.40 18.29 13.64
C LEU A 13 -0.58 17.45 12.38
N TRP A 14 0.50 16.83 11.92
CA TRP A 14 0.46 15.77 10.91
C TRP A 14 -0.20 14.54 11.53
N LEU A 15 -1.52 14.58 11.65
CA LEU A 15 -2.32 13.36 11.71
C LEU A 15 -2.33 12.79 10.30
N ALA A 16 -1.29 12.01 9.97
CA ALA A 16 -1.38 11.09 8.85
C ALA A 16 -2.49 10.09 9.19
N GLY A 17 -3.71 10.39 8.74
CA GLY A 17 -4.84 9.49 8.82
C GLY A 17 -4.44 8.20 8.10
N GLY A 18 -4.24 7.13 8.86
CA GLY A 18 -4.17 5.79 8.33
C GLY A 18 -5.49 5.51 7.62
N ASN A 19 -5.46 5.57 6.29
CA ASN A 19 -6.62 5.26 5.48
C ASN A 19 -6.98 3.79 5.75
N THR A 20 -8.09 3.53 6.44
CA THR A 20 -8.65 2.18 6.61
C THR A 20 -9.23 1.72 5.28
N ALA A 21 -8.33 1.41 4.34
CA ALA A 21 -8.70 0.82 3.06
C ALA A 21 -9.11 -0.64 3.28
N SER A 22 -10.38 -0.85 3.65
CA SER A 22 -11.07 -2.12 3.42
C SER A 22 -11.60 -2.15 1.98
N ALA A 23 -10.69 -2.01 1.02
CA ALA A 23 -10.88 -2.57 -0.30
C ALA A 23 -9.99 -3.81 -0.35
N ASP A 24 -10.34 -4.82 -1.13
CA ASP A 24 -9.48 -5.97 -1.47
C ASP A 24 -8.22 -5.43 -2.17
N THR A 25 -7.34 -4.83 -1.38
CA THR A 25 -6.21 -4.07 -1.84
C THR A 25 -5.08 -5.06 -1.78
N ASN A 26 -4.71 -5.51 -2.96
CA ASN A 26 -3.71 -6.52 -3.12
C ASN A 26 -2.35 -5.93 -2.71
N TYR A 27 -1.96 -6.14 -1.45
CA TYR A 27 -0.71 -5.65 -0.87
C TYR A 27 0.32 -6.78 -0.85
N PRO A 28 1.27 -6.83 -1.81
CA PRO A 28 2.27 -7.90 -1.88
C PRO A 28 3.30 -7.87 -0.76
N TRP A 29 3.41 -6.78 0.00
CA TRP A 29 4.47 -6.58 0.98
C TRP A 29 3.93 -6.24 2.37
N CYS A 30 4.60 -6.78 3.39
CA CYS A 30 4.33 -6.55 4.80
C CYS A 30 5.62 -6.16 5.53
N ILE A 31 5.49 -5.45 6.64
CA ILE A 31 6.58 -5.11 7.55
C ILE A 31 6.47 -5.90 8.85
N ILE A 32 7.60 -6.40 9.34
CA ILE A 32 7.76 -6.99 10.66
C ILE A 32 8.55 -5.98 11.48
N THR A 33 7.93 -5.38 12.49
CA THR A 33 8.61 -4.46 13.41
C THR A 33 9.07 -5.20 14.66
N GLY A 34 10.03 -4.69 15.44
CA GLY A 34 10.32 -5.20 16.79
C GLY A 34 10.98 -6.59 16.91
N GLY A 35 11.30 -7.26 15.80
CA GLY A 35 11.95 -8.57 15.80
C GLY A 35 11.00 -9.75 16.07
N LEU A 36 11.55 -10.96 16.25
CA LEU A 36 10.76 -12.21 16.25
C LEU A 36 9.92 -12.45 17.53
N SER A 37 10.22 -11.78 18.65
CA SER A 37 9.64 -12.12 19.96
C SER A 37 8.43 -11.25 20.35
N GLU A 38 8.40 -9.99 19.94
CA GLU A 38 7.31 -9.03 20.23
C GLU A 38 6.99 -8.16 19.00
N GLY A 39 7.23 -8.71 17.82
CA GLY A 39 7.10 -7.96 16.58
C GLY A 39 5.66 -7.78 16.11
N ALA A 40 5.35 -6.59 15.59
CA ALA A 40 4.08 -6.37 14.92
C ALA A 40 4.21 -6.75 13.44
N TYR A 41 3.22 -7.48 12.92
CA TYR A 41 3.12 -7.85 11.52
C TYR A 41 2.04 -7.01 10.84
N SER A 42 2.44 -6.15 9.91
CA SER A 42 1.54 -5.21 9.24
C SER A 42 1.68 -5.30 7.72
N CYS A 43 0.60 -5.65 7.04
CA CYS A 43 0.51 -5.68 5.58
C CYS A 43 -0.24 -4.46 5.07
N GLY A 44 0.32 -3.78 4.08
CA GLY A 44 -0.28 -2.56 3.54
C GLY A 44 0.54 -1.90 2.45
N TYR A 45 1.55 -2.60 1.92
CA TYR A 45 2.50 -2.02 0.98
C TYR A 45 2.34 -2.59 -0.42
N VAL A 46 2.28 -1.69 -1.41
CA VAL A 46 2.12 -2.02 -2.84
C VAL A 46 3.44 -2.36 -3.52
N SER A 47 4.58 -1.95 -2.92
CA SER A 47 5.92 -2.25 -3.41
C SER A 47 6.92 -2.48 -2.27
N PHE A 48 7.99 -3.21 -2.56
CA PHE A 48 9.05 -3.47 -1.58
C PHE A 48 9.73 -2.17 -1.16
N GLU A 49 9.96 -1.25 -2.10
CA GLU A 49 10.55 0.06 -1.85
C GLU A 49 9.68 0.89 -0.90
N GLN A 50 8.37 0.90 -1.07
CA GLN A 50 7.46 1.61 -0.16
C GLN A 50 7.55 1.04 1.27
N CYS A 51 7.65 -0.28 1.41
CA CYS A 51 7.88 -0.90 2.70
C CYS A 51 9.25 -0.46 3.28
N GLN A 52 10.31 -0.47 2.47
CA GLN A 52 11.65 -0.06 2.91
C GLN A 52 11.71 1.40 3.37
N GLN A 53 10.99 2.31 2.72
CA GLN A 53 10.90 3.71 3.15
C GLN A 53 10.29 3.86 4.56
N THR A 54 9.51 2.88 5.02
CA THR A 54 8.87 2.88 6.34
C THR A 54 9.69 2.14 7.41
N ARG A 55 10.67 1.32 7.01
CA ARG A 55 11.48 0.52 7.95
C ARG A 55 12.28 1.42 8.87
N LEU A 56 12.30 1.05 10.16
CA LEU A 56 13.17 1.63 11.17
C LEU A 56 14.02 0.54 11.82
N GLY A 57 15.29 0.85 12.10
CA GLY A 57 16.19 -0.05 12.84
C GLY A 57 16.26 -1.47 12.25
N THR A 58 15.71 -2.44 12.98
CA THR A 58 15.75 -3.88 12.65
C THR A 58 14.48 -4.40 11.98
N ASP A 59 13.55 -3.52 11.60
CA ASP A 59 12.34 -3.93 10.90
C ASP A 59 12.68 -4.67 9.60
N MET A 60 11.82 -5.58 9.16
CA MET A 60 12.05 -6.37 7.94
C MET A 60 10.84 -6.31 7.02
N CYS A 61 11.08 -6.12 5.73
CA CYS A 61 10.05 -6.20 4.69
C CYS A 61 10.01 -7.61 4.12
N VAL A 62 8.83 -8.22 4.09
CA VAL A 62 8.60 -9.59 3.63
C VAL A 62 7.42 -9.66 2.67
N VAL A 63 7.37 -10.71 1.87
CA VAL A 63 6.22 -10.98 1.00
C VAL A 63 5.00 -11.31 1.85
N ASN A 64 3.84 -10.76 1.47
CA ASN A 64 2.56 -11.10 2.08
C ASN A 64 2.16 -12.53 1.68
N PRO A 65 2.08 -13.50 2.61
CA PRO A 65 1.70 -14.87 2.31
C PRO A 65 0.23 -15.00 1.87
N LEU A 66 -0.60 -13.98 2.12
CA LEU A 66 -2.00 -13.92 1.71
C LEU A 66 -2.19 -13.20 0.35
N TYR A 67 -1.11 -12.73 -0.27
CA TYR A 67 -1.17 -12.03 -1.55
C TYR A 67 -1.74 -12.93 -2.66
N LYS A 68 -2.73 -12.42 -3.40
CA LYS A 68 -3.31 -13.09 -4.56
C LYS A 68 -2.97 -12.27 -5.79
N ALA A 69 -2.10 -12.79 -6.65
CA ALA A 69 -1.79 -12.13 -7.91
C ALA A 69 -3.10 -11.90 -8.71
N PRO A 70 -3.30 -10.72 -9.31
CA PRO A 70 -4.47 -10.49 -10.14
C PRO A 70 -4.45 -11.49 -11.29
N SER A 71 -5.58 -12.15 -11.53
CA SER A 71 -5.71 -13.09 -12.64
C SER A 71 -5.50 -12.32 -13.94
N ALA A 72 -4.63 -12.83 -14.82
CA ALA A 72 -4.43 -12.22 -16.14
C ALA A 72 -5.78 -12.06 -16.85
N PRO A 73 -6.02 -10.95 -17.56
CA PRO A 73 -7.25 -10.79 -18.31
C PRO A 73 -7.35 -11.94 -19.31
N SER A 74 -8.35 -12.79 -19.15
CA SER A 74 -8.64 -13.85 -20.12
C SER A 74 -8.85 -13.15 -21.46
N SER A 75 -7.95 -13.42 -22.40
CA SER A 75 -8.10 -13.05 -23.80
C SER A 75 -9.35 -13.75 -24.31
N ARG A 76 -10.52 -13.10 -24.15
CA ARG A 76 -11.74 -13.50 -24.84
C ARG A 76 -11.37 -13.60 -26.30
N ALA A 77 -11.39 -14.83 -26.82
CA ALA A 77 -11.06 -15.15 -28.18
C ALA A 77 -11.71 -14.11 -29.10
N ALA A 78 -10.89 -13.41 -29.87
CA ALA A 78 -11.37 -12.48 -30.88
C ALA A 78 -12.47 -13.18 -31.71
N PRO A 79 -13.62 -12.55 -31.97
CA PRO A 79 -14.64 -13.13 -32.83
C PRO A 79 -13.97 -13.55 -34.13
N LYS A 80 -14.00 -14.85 -34.43
CA LYS A 80 -13.42 -15.41 -35.65
C LYS A 80 -14.18 -14.76 -36.82
N GLU A 81 -13.53 -13.87 -37.55
CA GLU A 81 -14.00 -13.25 -38.80
C GLU A 81 -14.18 -14.36 -39.85
N ARG A 82 -15.23 -15.16 -39.68
CA ARG A 82 -15.64 -16.25 -40.56
C ARG A 82 -16.94 -15.86 -41.26
N ASP A 83 -16.99 -14.64 -41.78
CA ASP A 83 -18.15 -14.18 -42.56
C ASP A 83 -17.77 -13.22 -43.70
N ARG A 84 -16.53 -13.30 -44.22
CA ARG A 84 -16.11 -12.52 -45.40
C ARG A 84 -15.97 -13.36 -46.68
N THR A 85 -16.20 -14.67 -46.60
CA THR A 85 -16.03 -15.62 -47.72
C THR A 85 -17.33 -16.20 -48.27
N ARG A 86 -18.51 -15.69 -47.90
CA ARG A 86 -19.79 -15.94 -48.61
C ARG A 86 -20.06 -14.84 -49.65
N ARG A 87 -19.19 -14.70 -50.65
CA ARG A 87 -19.51 -14.05 -51.93
C ARG A 87 -19.59 -15.10 -53.02
#